data_AF-A0A2G7FLF1-F1
#
_entry.id   AF-A0A2G7FLF1-F1
#
_cell.length_a   1.000
_cell.length_b   1.000
_cell.length_c   1.000
_cell.angle_alpha   90.00
_cell.angle_beta   90.00
_cell.angle_gamma   90.00
#
_symmetry.space_group_name_H-M   'P 1'
#
loop_
_entity.id
_entity.type
_entity.pdbx_description
1 polymer ?
#
loop_
_entity_poly.entity_id
_entity_poly.type
_entity_poly.pdbx_seq_one_letter_code
_entity_poly.pdbx_strand_id
1 'polypeptide(L)'
;MTNQTLHGLCPEPFFQESFFPSTGGFTQGRYCAQLPSADGNVSCCIPCPLADWMYGEDITTKAQAASWLSVGVLPLCIFLLVSYAVLPAKWTHRHYLSICFTMGICFMELAFIIPLGAKPDQCYNQITPNDMHSNLSCAWSGTLLLFGGWAVVTWSFIRTLAFHLQVCWEVILGNKFMWGAFICGWGIPGIGITVMLILTGVSFRFGDVCHINIQYGTKDYWAPVMAFAGASLVLQLATMAYCIHVYVKSIFDTAGSSTNSSHLPSYTSSVRTVTARQAYRRIRRVLKLQWRGVALVLIIIGNVIFFAVVFIKINNKTNLTPDNLERAQPWLLCLISTKGDVKQCQNLAHAIGPNEDTILALLILLSLVGFWNFILFARPGMFLGWAEFFNIKVGQNHEFVSADARAKTPDTRTYEMLESSGLKSPEPIVRAPSAARTMSPEGGHYGREARYVRPSMSFSSPRPPSASQARDWDPQSTFAQSHQHTPSK
;
A
#
# COMPACT_ATOMS: atom_id res chain seq x y z
N MET A 1 -48.69 22.21 26.96
CA MET A 1 -47.21 22.24 26.90
C MET A 1 -46.85 23.48 26.09
N THR A 2 -46.55 24.57 26.79
CA THR A 2 -46.22 25.88 26.21
C THR A 2 -44.93 25.77 25.40
N ASN A 3 -44.96 26.28 24.16
CA ASN A 3 -43.80 26.50 23.29
C ASN A 3 -42.78 27.41 24.02
N GLN A 4 -41.95 26.84 24.90
CA GLN A 4 -40.73 27.49 25.31
C GLN A 4 -39.81 27.40 24.11
N THR A 5 -39.53 28.55 23.49
CA THR A 5 -38.53 28.65 22.44
C THR A 5 -37.22 28.12 23.02
N LEU A 6 -36.65 27.05 22.44
CA LEU A 6 -35.38 26.43 22.88
C LEU A 6 -34.20 27.43 22.87
N HIS A 7 -34.41 28.61 22.28
CA HIS A 7 -33.51 29.76 22.27
C HIS A 7 -33.34 30.39 23.66
N GLY A 8 -34.37 30.39 24.51
CA GLY A 8 -34.27 30.97 25.85
C GLY A 8 -33.82 32.43 25.83
N LEU A 9 -32.72 32.72 26.52
CA LEU A 9 -32.07 34.03 26.56
C LEU A 9 -31.04 34.25 25.44
N CYS A 10 -30.80 33.24 24.59
CA CYS A 10 -29.88 33.33 23.47
C CYS A 10 -30.57 33.98 22.27
N PRO A 11 -29.89 34.86 21.52
CA PRO A 11 -30.43 35.40 20.28
C PRO A 11 -30.60 34.30 19.24
N GLU A 12 -31.65 34.36 18.43
CA GLU A 12 -31.80 33.47 17.27
C GLU A 12 -30.61 33.64 16.31
N PRO A 13 -30.08 32.56 15.71
CA PRO A 13 -30.56 31.16 15.72
C PRO A 13 -29.98 30.29 16.85
N PHE A 14 -29.25 30.86 17.82
CA PHE A 14 -28.57 30.08 18.86
C PHE A 14 -29.53 29.50 19.89
N PHE A 15 -29.15 28.37 20.47
CA PHE A 15 -29.93 27.67 21.47
C PHE A 15 -29.27 27.76 22.85
N GLN A 16 -30.08 27.85 23.92
CA GLN A 16 -29.57 27.89 25.28
C GLN A 16 -29.21 26.48 25.77
N GLU A 17 -27.95 26.27 26.16
CA GLU A 17 -27.42 24.94 26.48
C GLU A 17 -28.18 24.24 27.62
N SER A 18 -28.65 25.00 28.61
CA SER A 18 -29.32 24.47 29.81
C SER A 18 -30.64 23.75 29.53
N PHE A 19 -31.22 23.92 28.34
CA PHE A 19 -32.43 23.20 27.92
C PHE A 19 -32.15 21.84 27.30
N PHE A 20 -30.87 21.47 27.13
CA PHE A 20 -30.46 20.20 26.53
C PHE A 20 -29.84 19.28 27.58
N PRO A 21 -30.02 17.96 27.46
CA PRO A 21 -29.48 17.01 28.42
C PRO A 21 -27.95 17.06 28.44
N SER A 22 -27.33 16.87 29.60
CA SER A 22 -25.86 16.79 29.73
C SER A 22 -25.27 15.43 29.33
N THR A 23 -26.13 14.47 28.98
CA THR A 23 -25.76 13.11 28.57
C THR A 23 -26.36 12.78 27.20
N GLY A 24 -25.68 11.89 26.45
CA GLY A 24 -26.07 11.47 25.10
C GLY A 24 -25.38 12.28 23.99
N GLY A 25 -24.99 11.60 22.93
CA GLY A 25 -24.17 12.16 21.85
C GLY A 25 -22.78 12.63 22.32
N PHE A 26 -22.07 13.36 21.44
CA PHE A 26 -20.78 13.95 21.76
C PHE A 26 -20.95 15.36 22.33
N THR A 27 -21.19 15.46 23.64
CA THR A 27 -21.44 16.75 24.32
C THR A 27 -20.25 17.71 24.28
N GLN A 28 -19.02 17.21 24.29
CA GLN A 28 -17.81 18.02 24.09
C GLN A 28 -17.68 18.57 22.66
N GLY A 29 -18.48 18.07 21.72
CA GLY A 29 -18.55 18.57 20.34
C GLY A 29 -19.56 19.71 20.16
N ARG A 30 -20.25 20.15 21.22
CA ARG A 30 -21.14 21.30 21.16
C ARG A 30 -20.32 22.57 20.98
N TYR A 31 -20.72 23.41 20.03
CA TYR A 31 -20.13 24.72 19.82
C TYR A 31 -20.89 25.77 20.63
N CYS A 32 -20.59 25.83 21.93
CA CYS A 32 -21.21 26.76 22.86
C CYS A 32 -20.22 27.81 23.38
N ALA A 33 -20.72 29.02 23.63
CA ALA A 33 -19.97 30.10 24.26
C ALA A 33 -20.81 30.76 25.36
N GLN A 34 -20.13 31.23 26.40
CA GLN A 34 -20.77 31.98 27.48
C GLN A 34 -20.94 33.44 27.04
N LEU A 35 -22.18 33.94 27.06
CA LEU A 35 -22.50 35.33 26.81
C LEU A 35 -22.99 36.00 28.10
N PRO A 36 -22.60 37.27 28.34
CA PRO A 36 -23.17 38.05 29.43
C PRO A 36 -24.63 38.39 29.10
N SER A 37 -25.53 38.10 30.03
CA SER A 37 -26.96 38.42 29.98
C SER A 37 -27.38 39.19 31.24
N ALA A 38 -28.60 39.74 31.23
CA ALA A 38 -29.13 40.57 32.32
C ALA A 38 -29.16 39.85 33.69
N ASP A 39 -29.34 38.53 33.68
CA ASP A 39 -29.44 37.68 34.88
C ASP A 39 -28.16 36.86 35.17
N GLY A 40 -27.04 37.18 34.49
CA GLY A 40 -25.76 36.46 34.62
C GLY A 40 -25.24 35.93 33.28
N ASN A 41 -24.31 34.97 33.32
CA ASN A 41 -23.77 34.36 32.10
C ASN A 41 -24.68 33.22 31.61
N VAL A 42 -25.02 33.24 30.32
CA VAL A 42 -25.78 32.19 29.64
C VAL A 42 -24.92 31.49 28.60
N SER A 43 -24.97 30.16 28.54
CA SER A 43 -24.29 29.38 27.50
C SER A 43 -25.18 29.25 26.28
N CYS A 44 -24.74 29.80 25.15
CA CYS A 44 -25.44 29.76 23.87
C CYS A 44 -24.66 28.94 22.86
N CYS A 45 -25.37 28.06 22.15
CA CYS A 45 -24.78 27.08 21.23
C CYS A 45 -25.27 27.28 19.81
N ILE A 46 -24.37 27.06 18.85
CA ILE A 46 -24.71 26.95 17.43
C ILE A 46 -25.52 25.65 17.19
N PRO A 47 -26.55 25.68 16.33
CA PRO A 47 -27.29 24.47 15.99
C PRO A 47 -26.43 23.43 15.22
N CYS A 48 -26.74 22.15 15.43
CA CYS A 48 -26.12 21.03 14.72
C CYS A 48 -26.86 20.78 13.38
N PRO A 49 -26.14 20.41 12.29
CA PRO A 49 -24.70 20.23 12.16
C PRO A 49 -23.97 21.53 11.82
N LEU A 50 -22.77 21.75 12.40
CA LEU A 50 -22.00 22.97 12.19
C LEU A 50 -21.66 23.22 10.70
N ALA A 51 -21.45 22.16 9.92
CA ALA A 51 -21.08 22.24 8.52
C ALA A 51 -22.13 23.01 7.70
N ASP A 52 -23.42 22.81 7.96
CA ASP A 52 -24.49 23.47 7.21
C ASP A 52 -24.54 24.97 7.51
N TRP A 53 -24.17 25.38 8.73
CA TRP A 53 -24.07 26.80 9.10
C TRP A 53 -22.82 27.50 8.53
N MET A 54 -21.75 26.75 8.27
CA MET A 54 -20.51 27.29 7.72
C MET A 54 -20.46 27.29 6.19
N TYR A 55 -21.06 26.28 5.56
CA TYR A 55 -20.93 26.00 4.12
C TYR A 55 -22.26 25.98 3.36
N GLY A 56 -23.39 25.98 4.06
CA GLY A 56 -24.70 25.74 3.45
C GLY A 56 -24.96 24.26 3.16
N GLU A 57 -26.16 23.95 2.68
CA GLU A 57 -26.64 22.58 2.45
C GLU A 57 -25.91 21.85 1.31
N ASP A 58 -25.27 22.58 0.38
CA ASP A 58 -24.59 22.01 -0.79
C ASP A 58 -23.39 21.12 -0.42
N ILE A 59 -22.78 21.34 0.76
CA ILE A 59 -21.59 20.59 1.19
C ILE A 59 -21.87 19.10 1.37
N THR A 60 -23.07 18.76 1.86
CA THR A 60 -23.49 17.37 2.09
C THR A 60 -23.61 16.62 0.77
N THR A 61 -24.24 17.25 -0.22
CA THR A 61 -24.37 16.71 -1.59
C THR A 61 -23.00 16.54 -2.25
N LYS A 62 -22.09 17.50 -2.07
CA LYS A 62 -20.71 17.40 -2.58
C LYS A 62 -19.91 16.30 -1.87
N ALA A 63 -20.10 16.11 -0.57
CA ALA A 63 -19.46 15.03 0.18
C ALA A 63 -19.95 13.63 -0.25
N GLN A 64 -21.21 13.51 -0.67
CA GLN A 64 -21.75 12.26 -1.23
C GLN A 64 -21.04 11.85 -2.52
N ALA A 65 -20.54 12.80 -3.33
CA ALA A 65 -19.81 12.48 -4.56
C ALA A 65 -18.54 11.65 -4.28
N ALA A 66 -17.80 11.98 -3.23
CA ALA A 66 -16.64 11.20 -2.81
C ALA A 66 -17.03 9.78 -2.34
N SER A 67 -18.18 9.67 -1.67
CA SER A 67 -18.68 8.37 -1.22
C SER A 67 -19.10 7.47 -2.39
N TRP A 68 -19.72 8.04 -3.42
CA TRP A 68 -20.03 7.33 -4.67
C TRP A 68 -18.78 6.94 -5.45
N LEU A 69 -17.70 7.73 -5.37
CA LEU A 69 -16.41 7.35 -5.94
C LEU A 69 -15.86 6.09 -5.26
N SER A 70 -15.92 6.02 -3.93
CA SER A 70 -15.55 4.82 -3.17
C SER A 70 -16.37 3.58 -3.56
N VAL A 71 -17.66 3.74 -3.88
CA VAL A 71 -18.50 2.64 -4.42
C VAL A 71 -17.94 2.08 -5.73
N GLY A 72 -17.43 2.94 -6.62
CA GLY A 72 -16.78 2.49 -7.86
C GLY A 72 -15.39 1.90 -7.65
N VAL A 73 -14.64 2.41 -6.67
CA VAL A 73 -13.24 2.04 -6.41
C VAL A 73 -13.09 0.77 -5.57
N LEU A 74 -13.99 0.52 -4.61
CA LEU A 74 -13.91 -0.68 -3.75
C LEU A 74 -13.95 -1.99 -4.57
N PRO A 75 -14.84 -2.19 -5.57
CA PRO A 75 -14.83 -3.38 -6.43
C PRO A 75 -13.49 -3.60 -7.14
N LEU A 76 -12.79 -2.53 -7.52
CA LEU A 76 -11.46 -2.62 -8.13
C LEU A 76 -10.43 -3.16 -7.13
N CYS A 77 -10.49 -2.71 -5.88
CA CYS A 77 -9.63 -3.22 -4.81
C CYS A 77 -9.97 -4.68 -4.46
N ILE A 78 -11.26 -5.02 -4.40
CA ILE A 78 -11.73 -6.40 -4.21
C ILE A 78 -11.23 -7.29 -5.35
N PHE A 79 -11.32 -6.84 -6.60
CA PHE A 79 -10.80 -7.57 -7.75
C PHE A 79 -9.30 -7.90 -7.59
N LEU A 80 -8.49 -6.96 -7.08
CA LEU A 80 -7.08 -7.24 -6.78
C LEU A 80 -6.94 -8.33 -5.71
N LEU A 81 -7.66 -8.24 -4.59
CA LEU A 81 -7.60 -9.22 -3.51
C LEU A 81 -8.05 -10.61 -3.98
N VAL A 82 -9.16 -10.70 -4.70
CA VAL A 82 -9.66 -11.95 -5.28
C VAL A 82 -8.66 -12.51 -6.29
N SER A 83 -8.07 -11.65 -7.13
CA SER A 83 -7.01 -12.08 -8.04
C SER A 83 -5.81 -12.66 -7.29
N TYR A 84 -5.38 -12.06 -6.18
CA TYR A 84 -4.29 -12.60 -5.37
C TYR A 84 -4.64 -13.94 -4.70
N ALA A 85 -5.91 -14.16 -4.36
CA ALA A 85 -6.39 -15.39 -3.76
C ALA A 85 -6.52 -16.53 -4.78
N VAL A 86 -7.12 -16.25 -5.94
CA VAL A 86 -7.52 -17.26 -6.94
C VAL A 86 -6.44 -17.53 -7.98
N LEU A 87 -5.82 -16.48 -8.52
CA LEU A 87 -4.86 -16.65 -9.62
C LEU A 87 -3.47 -17.06 -9.10
N PRO A 88 -2.76 -17.94 -9.82
CA PRO A 88 -1.42 -18.36 -9.45
C PRO A 88 -0.43 -17.19 -9.52
N ALA A 89 0.66 -17.31 -8.74
CA ALA A 89 1.67 -16.26 -8.61
C ALA A 89 2.34 -15.87 -9.93
N LYS A 90 2.33 -16.75 -10.95
CA LYS A 90 2.79 -16.46 -12.32
C LYS A 90 2.11 -15.23 -12.94
N TRP A 91 0.82 -15.04 -12.65
CA TRP A 91 0.01 -13.96 -13.23
C TRP A 91 -0.02 -12.72 -12.35
N THR A 92 -0.01 -12.91 -11.03
CA THR A 92 -0.22 -11.83 -10.06
C THR A 92 1.07 -11.25 -9.49
N HIS A 93 2.15 -12.04 -9.43
CA HIS A 93 3.33 -11.73 -8.64
C HIS A 93 2.98 -11.28 -7.21
N ARG A 94 1.98 -11.96 -6.61
CA ARG A 94 1.43 -11.60 -5.30
C ARG A 94 2.53 -11.53 -4.24
N HIS A 95 2.49 -10.46 -3.43
CA HIS A 95 3.39 -10.24 -2.32
C HIS A 95 2.58 -9.78 -1.11
N TYR A 96 2.85 -10.33 0.08
CA TYR A 96 2.07 -10.05 1.29
C TYR A 96 1.97 -8.55 1.60
N LEU A 97 3.06 -7.78 1.42
CA LEU A 97 3.04 -6.32 1.57
C LEU A 97 1.97 -5.64 0.70
N SER A 98 1.75 -6.11 -0.54
CA SER A 98 0.76 -5.49 -1.43
C SER A 98 -0.68 -5.93 -1.08
N ILE A 99 -0.84 -7.17 -0.59
CA ILE A 99 -2.14 -7.69 -0.12
C ILE A 99 -2.59 -6.91 1.11
N CYS A 100 -1.74 -6.82 2.14
CA CYS A 100 -2.08 -6.10 3.38
C CYS A 100 -2.31 -4.61 3.16
N PHE A 101 -1.53 -3.99 2.27
CA PHE A 101 -1.76 -2.61 1.86
C PHE A 101 -3.15 -2.42 1.23
N THR A 102 -3.52 -3.31 0.30
CA THR A 102 -4.83 -3.27 -0.36
C THR A 102 -5.97 -3.52 0.63
N MET A 103 -5.78 -4.41 1.62
CA MET A 103 -6.76 -4.63 2.68
C MET A 103 -6.97 -3.37 3.54
N GLY A 104 -5.88 -2.66 3.90
CA GLY A 104 -5.96 -1.37 4.60
C GLY A 104 -6.79 -0.33 3.82
N ILE A 105 -6.58 -0.24 2.51
CA ILE A 105 -7.37 0.64 1.65
C ILE A 105 -8.83 0.22 1.61
N CYS A 106 -9.13 -1.09 1.52
CA CYS A 106 -10.52 -1.55 1.53
C CYS A 106 -11.27 -1.12 2.80
N PHE A 107 -10.62 -1.11 3.97
CA PHE A 107 -11.22 -0.57 5.19
C PHE A 107 -11.52 0.93 5.06
N MET A 108 -10.62 1.72 4.47
CA MET A 108 -10.88 3.14 4.23
C MET A 108 -12.06 3.35 3.27
N GLU A 109 -12.13 2.61 2.15
CA GLU A 109 -13.23 2.75 1.19
C GLU A 109 -14.58 2.34 1.79
N LEU A 110 -14.60 1.29 2.63
CA LEU A 110 -15.82 0.88 3.34
C LEU A 110 -16.36 1.97 4.26
N ALA A 111 -15.50 2.80 4.84
CA ALA A 111 -15.92 3.90 5.70
C ALA A 111 -16.80 4.93 4.99
N PHE A 112 -16.57 5.17 3.69
CA PHE A 112 -17.38 6.06 2.88
C PHE A 112 -18.67 5.43 2.37
N ILE A 113 -18.68 4.11 2.21
CA ILE A 113 -19.83 3.37 1.69
C ILE A 113 -20.90 3.16 2.78
N ILE A 114 -20.49 2.95 4.03
CA ILE A 114 -21.43 2.70 5.14
C ILE A 114 -22.48 3.82 5.29
N PRO A 115 -22.11 5.12 5.29
CA PRO A 115 -23.08 6.19 5.41
C PRO A 115 -24.07 6.30 4.24
N LEU A 116 -23.68 5.89 3.02
CA LEU A 116 -24.61 5.89 1.88
C LEU A 116 -25.78 4.93 2.08
N GLY A 117 -25.51 3.77 2.70
CA GLY A 117 -26.54 2.77 3.01
C GLY A 117 -27.33 3.11 4.27
N ALA A 118 -26.63 3.58 5.31
CA ALA A 118 -27.24 3.82 6.62
C ALA A 118 -27.98 5.16 6.73
N LYS A 119 -27.58 6.17 5.94
CA LYS A 119 -28.11 7.56 5.98
C LYS A 119 -28.26 8.08 7.42
N PRO A 120 -27.17 8.16 8.18
CA PRO A 120 -27.25 8.45 9.61
C PRO A 120 -27.66 9.89 9.88
N ASP A 121 -28.47 10.09 10.92
CA ASP A 121 -28.68 11.43 11.48
C ASP A 121 -27.38 11.91 12.14
N GLN A 122 -26.86 13.04 11.70
CA GLN A 122 -25.59 13.58 12.20
C GLN A 122 -25.72 14.13 13.64
N CYS A 123 -26.93 14.50 14.06
CA CYS A 123 -27.21 15.19 15.30
C CYS A 123 -28.07 14.33 16.24
N TYR A 124 -27.64 14.21 17.50
CA TYR A 124 -28.41 13.56 18.57
C TYR A 124 -29.58 14.44 19.02
N ASN A 125 -29.36 15.75 19.07
CA ASN A 125 -30.36 16.79 19.29
C ASN A 125 -29.92 18.08 18.59
N GLN A 126 -30.68 19.17 18.75
CA GLN A 126 -30.49 20.43 18.02
C GLN A 126 -29.12 21.09 18.22
N ILE A 127 -28.35 20.73 19.26
CA ILE A 127 -27.00 21.29 19.51
C ILE A 127 -25.89 20.23 19.59
N THR A 128 -26.24 18.95 19.74
CA THR A 128 -25.29 17.87 20.07
C THR A 128 -25.10 16.94 18.88
N PRO A 129 -23.87 16.78 18.35
CA PRO A 129 -23.59 15.78 17.31
C PRO A 129 -23.66 14.35 17.86
N ASN A 130 -24.04 13.40 17.00
CA ASN A 130 -23.94 11.98 17.30
C ASN A 130 -22.47 11.52 17.31
N ASP A 131 -22.21 10.49 18.10
CA ASP A 131 -20.89 9.93 18.39
C ASP A 131 -20.90 8.40 18.21
N MET A 132 -19.76 7.75 18.42
CA MET A 132 -19.66 6.30 18.28
C MET A 132 -20.58 5.51 19.23
N HIS A 133 -21.01 6.10 20.35
CA HIS A 133 -21.83 5.43 21.36
C HIS A 133 -23.33 5.59 21.08
N SER A 134 -23.72 6.68 20.43
CA SER A 134 -25.10 7.00 20.08
C SER A 134 -25.48 6.55 18.66
N ASN A 135 -24.52 6.40 17.74
CA ASN A 135 -24.79 5.99 16.37
C ASN A 135 -23.78 4.93 15.87
N LEU A 136 -24.29 3.76 15.49
CA LEU A 136 -23.46 2.64 15.04
C LEU A 136 -22.82 2.87 13.65
N SER A 137 -23.50 3.59 12.76
CA SER A 137 -22.93 4.01 11.47
C SER A 137 -21.73 4.92 11.69
N CYS A 138 -21.81 5.83 12.67
CA CYS A 138 -20.69 6.65 13.10
C CYS A 138 -19.51 5.81 13.60
N ALA A 139 -19.80 4.85 14.49
CA ALA A 139 -18.78 3.99 15.07
C ALA A 139 -18.00 3.22 13.99
N TRP A 140 -18.69 2.56 13.07
CA TRP A 140 -18.02 1.77 12.02
C TRP A 140 -17.36 2.64 10.97
N SER A 141 -18.02 3.68 10.46
CA SER A 141 -17.41 4.56 9.45
C SER A 141 -16.14 5.21 9.98
N GLY A 142 -16.18 5.83 11.17
CA GLY A 142 -15.02 6.46 11.77
C GLY A 142 -13.91 5.47 12.12
N THR A 143 -14.25 4.31 12.68
CA THR A 143 -13.26 3.28 13.04
C THR A 143 -12.56 2.73 11.80
N LEU A 144 -13.30 2.37 10.75
CA LEU A 144 -12.73 1.80 9.53
C LEU A 144 -11.88 2.81 8.77
N LEU A 145 -12.29 4.09 8.75
CA LEU A 145 -11.52 5.17 8.14
C LEU A 145 -10.15 5.33 8.81
N LEU A 146 -10.15 5.46 10.13
CA LEU A 146 -8.94 5.72 10.91
C LEU A 146 -8.06 4.48 11.02
N PHE A 147 -8.65 3.29 11.16
CA PHE A 147 -7.92 2.02 11.15
C PHE A 147 -7.27 1.77 9.79
N GLY A 148 -8.00 1.99 8.70
CA GLY A 148 -7.48 1.88 7.35
C GLY A 148 -6.34 2.87 7.10
N GLY A 149 -6.49 4.13 7.57
CA GLY A 149 -5.43 5.14 7.52
C GLY A 149 -4.16 4.72 8.26
N TRP A 150 -4.29 4.23 9.49
CA TRP A 150 -3.19 3.64 10.25
C TRP A 150 -2.53 2.48 9.50
N ALA A 151 -3.32 1.52 9.02
CA ALA A 151 -2.83 0.35 8.30
C ALA A 151 -2.04 0.77 7.05
N VAL A 152 -2.59 1.65 6.22
CA VAL A 152 -1.94 2.11 4.99
C VAL A 152 -0.61 2.82 5.29
N VAL A 153 -0.53 3.63 6.34
CA VAL A 153 0.70 4.33 6.73
C VAL A 153 1.74 3.37 7.31
N THR A 154 1.34 2.45 8.19
CA THR A 154 2.26 1.45 8.75
C THR A 154 2.79 0.51 7.64
N TRP A 155 1.93 0.03 6.73
CA TRP A 155 2.38 -0.80 5.61
C TRP A 155 3.22 -0.02 4.60
N SER A 156 2.99 1.28 4.43
CA SER A 156 3.88 2.17 3.67
C SER A 156 5.28 2.20 4.28
N PHE A 157 5.37 2.41 5.60
CA PHE A 157 6.63 2.41 6.33
C PHE A 157 7.38 1.08 6.20
N ILE A 158 6.70 -0.04 6.45
CA ILE A 158 7.29 -1.38 6.34
C ILE A 158 7.80 -1.64 4.91
N ARG A 159 7.04 -1.20 3.88
CA ARG A 159 7.45 -1.36 2.49
C ARG A 159 8.68 -0.52 2.16
N THR A 160 8.73 0.73 2.62
CA THR A 160 9.90 1.59 2.44
C THR A 160 11.11 1.02 3.17
N LEU A 161 10.94 0.54 4.39
CA LEU A 161 12.01 -0.10 5.16
C LEU A 161 12.53 -1.35 4.45
N ALA A 162 11.65 -2.22 3.95
CA ALA A 162 12.04 -3.39 3.17
C ALA A 162 12.85 -2.99 1.93
N PHE A 163 12.40 -1.95 1.21
CA PHE A 163 13.10 -1.45 0.03
C PHE A 163 14.48 -0.87 0.39
N HIS A 164 14.57 -0.07 1.46
CA HIS A 164 15.83 0.48 1.96
C HIS A 164 16.82 -0.63 2.35
N LEU A 165 16.35 -1.66 3.06
CA LEU A 165 17.17 -2.80 3.47
C LEU A 165 17.66 -3.62 2.26
N GLN A 166 16.83 -3.84 1.24
CA GLN A 166 17.24 -4.56 0.03
C GLN A 166 18.27 -3.80 -0.80
N VAL A 167 18.15 -2.48 -0.88
CA VAL A 167 18.93 -1.64 -1.79
C VAL A 167 20.19 -1.11 -1.13
N CYS A 168 20.05 -0.45 0.03
CA CYS A 168 21.18 0.21 0.69
C CYS A 168 21.98 -0.76 1.56
N TRP A 169 21.33 -1.74 2.17
CA TRP A 169 21.96 -2.72 3.06
C TRP A 169 22.13 -4.11 2.44
N GLU A 170 21.64 -4.29 1.20
CA GLU A 170 21.73 -5.54 0.46
C GLU A 170 21.16 -6.79 1.16
N VAL A 171 20.28 -6.61 2.15
CA VAL A 171 19.70 -7.70 2.95
C VAL A 171 18.61 -8.43 2.17
N ILE A 172 18.69 -9.77 2.17
CA ILE A 172 17.64 -10.64 1.64
C ILE A 172 16.58 -10.82 2.73
N LEU A 173 15.34 -10.46 2.44
CA LEU A 173 14.25 -10.57 3.41
C LEU A 173 13.69 -11.99 3.40
N GLY A 174 13.91 -12.73 4.49
CA GLY A 174 13.34 -14.06 4.69
C GLY A 174 12.09 -14.07 5.58
N ASN A 175 11.68 -15.26 6.01
CA ASN A 175 10.45 -15.48 6.80
C ASN A 175 10.41 -14.71 8.13
N LYS A 176 11.57 -14.45 8.75
CA LYS A 176 11.64 -13.67 10.00
C LYS A 176 11.14 -12.23 9.79
N PHE A 177 11.54 -11.61 8.68
CA PHE A 177 11.04 -10.28 8.34
C PHE A 177 9.55 -10.30 8.00
N MET A 178 9.09 -11.33 7.28
CA MET A 178 7.67 -11.47 6.93
C MET A 178 6.77 -11.51 8.18
N TRP A 179 7.10 -12.34 9.17
CA TRP A 179 6.33 -12.41 10.42
C TRP A 179 6.43 -11.12 11.24
N GLY A 180 7.63 -10.53 11.32
CA GLY A 180 7.80 -9.20 11.95
C GLY A 180 6.94 -8.13 11.27
N ALA A 181 6.87 -8.15 9.94
CA ALA A 181 6.04 -7.24 9.17
C ALA A 181 4.54 -7.44 9.43
N PHE A 182 4.05 -8.68 9.57
CA PHE A 182 2.64 -8.91 9.95
C PHE A 182 2.33 -8.44 11.37
N ILE A 183 3.18 -8.79 12.34
CA ILE A 183 2.99 -8.40 13.74
C ILE A 183 2.99 -6.88 13.87
N CYS A 184 3.98 -6.19 13.30
CA CYS A 184 4.04 -4.73 13.36
C CYS A 184 2.97 -4.08 12.47
N GLY A 185 2.73 -4.62 11.28
CA GLY A 185 1.84 -4.06 10.28
C GLY A 185 0.37 -4.09 10.64
N TRP A 186 -0.06 -5.03 11.48
CA TRP A 186 -1.42 -5.05 12.04
C TRP A 186 -1.47 -4.67 13.53
N GLY A 187 -0.43 -4.99 14.28
CA GLY A 187 -0.34 -4.68 15.71
C GLY A 187 -0.28 -3.17 15.98
N ILE A 188 0.53 -2.42 15.23
CA ILE A 188 0.63 -0.95 15.42
C ILE A 188 -0.71 -0.28 15.09
N PRO A 189 -1.36 -0.53 13.93
CA PRO A 189 -2.72 -0.02 13.68
C PRO A 189 -3.76 -0.45 14.71
N GLY A 190 -3.72 -1.70 15.15
CA GLY A 190 -4.66 -2.24 16.14
C GLY A 190 -4.54 -1.56 17.50
N ILE A 191 -3.31 -1.34 17.99
CA ILE A 191 -3.07 -0.61 19.23
C ILE A 191 -3.43 0.87 19.04
N GLY A 192 -3.00 1.48 17.93
CA GLY A 192 -3.25 2.89 17.61
C GLY A 192 -4.73 3.21 17.57
N ILE A 193 -5.55 2.41 16.89
CA ILE A 193 -7.00 2.60 16.84
C ILE A 193 -7.65 2.37 18.21
N THR A 194 -7.20 1.36 18.97
CA THR A 194 -7.77 1.07 20.30
C THR A 194 -7.56 2.23 21.26
N VAL A 195 -6.33 2.74 21.34
CA VAL A 195 -6.00 3.89 22.20
C VAL A 195 -6.79 5.13 21.75
N MET A 196 -6.82 5.39 20.44
CA MET A 196 -7.51 6.55 19.88
C MET A 196 -9.03 6.50 20.14
N LEU A 197 -9.67 5.34 20.02
CA LEU A 197 -11.10 5.21 20.27
C LEU A 197 -11.45 5.36 21.76
N ILE A 198 -10.60 4.86 22.67
CA ILE A 198 -10.82 4.98 24.12
C ILE A 198 -10.61 6.41 24.62
N LEU A 199 -9.55 7.09 24.15
CA LEU A 199 -9.15 8.40 24.68
C LEU A 199 -9.79 9.59 23.95
N THR A 200 -9.96 9.49 22.63
CA THR A 200 -10.44 10.59 21.80
C THR A 200 -11.83 10.32 21.25
N GLY A 201 -12.02 9.16 20.63
CA GLY A 201 -13.25 8.77 19.97
C GLY A 201 -13.58 9.47 18.64
N VAL A 202 -14.72 9.10 18.05
CA VAL A 202 -15.20 9.62 16.75
C VAL A 202 -16.61 10.19 16.85
N SER A 203 -16.88 11.24 16.07
CA SER A 203 -18.19 11.89 15.94
C SER A 203 -18.39 12.48 14.55
N PHE A 204 -19.63 12.86 14.24
CA PHE A 204 -19.93 13.58 13.00
C PHE A 204 -19.40 15.01 13.08
N ARG A 205 -18.64 15.40 12.05
CA ARG A 205 -18.03 16.73 11.94
C ARG A 205 -18.17 17.32 10.54
N PHE A 206 -17.99 16.49 9.53
CA PHE A 206 -17.96 16.89 8.13
C PHE A 206 -18.80 15.91 7.30
N GLY A 207 -20.08 16.21 7.13
CA GLY A 207 -21.02 15.36 6.41
C GLY A 207 -21.28 14.02 7.12
N ASP A 208 -21.57 13.00 6.33
CA ASP A 208 -22.14 11.74 6.81
C ASP A 208 -21.10 10.70 7.28
N VAL A 209 -19.80 11.04 7.28
CA VAL A 209 -18.72 10.14 7.73
C VAL A 209 -18.19 10.62 9.07
N CYS A 210 -18.12 9.72 10.05
CA CYS A 210 -17.52 10.06 11.33
C CYS A 210 -16.00 10.18 11.26
N HIS A 211 -15.47 11.11 12.04
CA HIS A 211 -14.05 11.42 12.08
C HIS A 211 -13.57 11.60 13.52
N ILE A 212 -12.24 11.62 13.70
CA ILE A 212 -11.65 11.82 15.02
C ILE A 212 -12.08 13.16 15.66
N ASN A 213 -12.40 13.08 16.96
CA ASN A 213 -12.74 14.23 17.78
C ASN A 213 -11.55 15.21 17.91
N ILE A 214 -11.85 16.49 18.17
CA ILE A 214 -10.82 17.53 18.23
C ILE A 214 -9.93 17.36 19.46
N GLN A 215 -10.57 17.08 20.60
CA GLN A 215 -9.88 16.92 21.87
C GLN A 215 -8.95 15.72 21.80
N TYR A 216 -7.66 15.92 22.05
CA TYR A 216 -6.59 14.92 21.93
C TYR A 216 -6.34 14.31 20.54
N GLY A 217 -7.20 14.51 19.54
CA GLY A 217 -7.07 13.88 18.22
C GLY A 217 -5.75 14.18 17.48
N THR A 218 -5.16 15.36 17.69
CA THR A 218 -3.82 15.65 17.17
C THR A 218 -2.74 14.78 17.79
N LYS A 219 -2.83 14.53 19.10
CA LYS A 219 -1.83 13.75 19.86
C LYS A 219 -2.01 12.25 19.65
N ASP A 220 -3.25 11.79 19.61
CA ASP A 220 -3.55 10.35 19.63
C ASP A 220 -3.57 9.71 18.24
N TYR A 221 -3.76 10.51 17.17
CA TYR A 221 -3.83 10.01 15.80
C TYR A 221 -2.86 10.73 14.85
N TRP A 222 -3.03 12.04 14.67
CA TRP A 222 -2.31 12.75 13.60
C TRP A 222 -0.80 12.81 13.82
N ALA A 223 -0.34 13.08 15.04
CA ALA A 223 1.09 13.15 15.34
C ALA A 223 1.79 11.79 15.16
N PRO A 224 1.28 10.66 15.70
CA PRO A 224 1.85 9.34 15.43
C PRO A 224 1.84 8.97 13.94
N VAL A 225 0.72 9.19 13.24
CA VAL A 225 0.61 8.89 11.81
C VAL A 225 1.60 9.73 10.99
N MET A 226 1.75 11.03 11.31
CA MET A 226 2.76 11.89 10.68
C MET A 226 4.19 11.43 10.99
N ALA A 227 4.48 10.92 12.19
CA ALA A 227 5.79 10.41 12.53
C ALA A 227 6.19 9.22 11.64
N PHE A 228 5.27 8.26 11.45
CA PHE A 228 5.49 7.14 10.52
C PHE A 228 5.62 7.59 9.07
N ALA A 229 4.77 8.53 8.62
CA ALA A 229 4.84 9.09 7.27
C ALA A 229 6.17 9.83 7.03
N GLY A 230 6.62 10.63 8.00
CA GLY A 230 7.90 11.36 7.95
C GLY A 230 9.10 10.42 7.94
N ALA A 231 9.12 9.41 8.81
CA ALA A 231 10.17 8.39 8.82
C ALA A 231 10.23 7.62 7.48
N SER A 232 9.06 7.29 6.92
CA SER A 232 8.95 6.67 5.60
C SER A 232 9.50 7.59 4.52
N LEU A 233 9.17 8.89 4.54
CA LEU A 233 9.66 9.84 3.56
C LEU A 233 11.19 9.96 3.60
N VAL A 234 11.76 10.08 4.79
CA VAL A 234 13.22 10.16 4.97
C VAL A 234 13.91 8.91 4.42
N LEU A 235 13.44 7.71 4.78
CA LEU A 235 14.00 6.46 4.26
C LEU A 235 13.85 6.35 2.73
N GLN A 236 12.71 6.76 2.19
CA GLN A 236 12.45 6.71 0.75
C GLN A 236 13.37 7.67 -0.02
N LEU A 237 13.56 8.88 0.47
CA LEU A 237 14.46 9.88 -0.11
C LEU A 237 15.92 9.44 0.00
N ALA A 238 16.35 8.92 1.15
CA ALA A 238 17.70 8.39 1.33
C ALA A 238 17.99 7.23 0.37
N THR A 239 17.04 6.32 0.20
CA THR A 239 17.17 5.20 -0.75
C THR A 239 17.26 5.68 -2.19
N MET A 240 16.44 6.68 -2.56
CA MET A 240 16.48 7.27 -3.89
C MET A 240 17.80 7.99 -4.17
N ALA A 241 18.29 8.77 -3.22
CA ALA A 241 19.59 9.45 -3.32
C ALA A 241 20.74 8.44 -3.50
N TYR A 242 20.72 7.33 -2.74
CA TYR A 242 21.69 6.24 -2.92
C TYR A 242 21.60 5.60 -4.32
N CYS A 243 20.39 5.33 -4.83
CA CYS A 243 20.19 4.80 -6.18
C CYS A 243 20.78 5.74 -7.25
N ILE A 244 20.55 7.05 -7.10
CA ILE A 244 21.07 8.09 -8.01
C ILE A 244 22.60 8.11 -7.93
N HIS A 245 23.18 8.12 -6.73
CA HIS A 245 24.64 8.12 -6.54
C HIS A 245 25.31 6.90 -7.21
N VAL A 246 24.77 5.69 -7.01
CA VAL A 246 25.30 4.47 -7.64
C VAL A 246 25.12 4.50 -9.16
N TYR A 247 23.99 5.02 -9.66
CA TYR A 247 23.77 5.20 -11.09
C TYR A 247 24.83 6.12 -11.72
N VAL A 248 25.03 7.31 -11.14
CA VAL A 248 26.01 8.29 -11.61
C VAL A 248 27.42 7.68 -11.62
N LYS A 249 27.82 7.00 -10.53
CA LYS A 249 29.11 6.30 -10.46
C LYS A 249 29.26 5.22 -11.54
N SER A 250 28.19 4.46 -11.84
CA SER A 250 28.23 3.42 -12.87
C SER A 250 28.43 3.96 -14.30
N ILE A 251 27.97 5.18 -14.57
CA ILE A 251 28.19 5.87 -15.85
C ILE A 251 29.64 6.35 -15.95
N PHE A 252 30.19 6.97 -14.90
CA PHE A 252 31.59 7.42 -14.89
C PHE A 252 32.58 6.26 -15.00
N ASP A 253 32.32 5.13 -14.33
CA ASP A 253 33.12 3.92 -14.52
C ASP A 253 33.10 3.46 -15.99
N THR A 254 32.03 3.71 -16.75
CA THR A 254 31.93 3.35 -18.17
C THR A 254 32.84 4.22 -19.04
N ALA A 255 32.86 5.53 -18.80
CA ALA A 255 33.72 6.48 -19.50
C ALA A 255 35.22 6.28 -19.24
N GLY A 256 35.61 5.81 -18.04
CA GLY A 256 37.01 5.53 -17.68
C GLY A 256 37.56 4.21 -18.22
N SER A 257 36.72 3.31 -18.74
CA SER A 257 37.12 1.97 -19.20
C SER A 257 37.18 1.80 -20.72
N SER A 258 36.83 2.84 -21.47
CA SER A 258 36.83 2.84 -22.93
C SER A 258 38.18 3.21 -23.56
N THR A 259 39.25 3.26 -22.78
CA THR A 259 40.58 3.61 -23.27
C THR A 259 41.64 2.67 -22.68
N ASN A 260 42.14 1.79 -23.56
CA ASN A 260 43.44 1.11 -23.49
C ASN A 260 43.71 0.16 -22.31
N SER A 261 43.57 -1.15 -22.54
CA SER A 261 44.73 -2.06 -22.51
C SER A 261 44.33 -3.52 -22.76
N SER A 262 44.90 -4.06 -23.82
CA SER A 262 45.09 -5.49 -24.09
C SER A 262 46.15 -6.07 -23.15
N HIS A 263 45.81 -6.31 -21.88
CA HIS A 263 46.68 -7.06 -20.99
C HIS A 263 45.90 -8.15 -20.26
N LEU A 264 46.47 -9.35 -20.28
CA LEU A 264 45.94 -10.58 -19.70
C LEU A 264 45.46 -10.38 -18.25
N PRO A 265 44.41 -11.09 -17.81
CA PRO A 265 43.92 -11.00 -16.45
C PRO A 265 44.94 -11.65 -15.51
N SER A 266 45.74 -10.85 -14.81
CA SER A 266 46.55 -11.30 -13.68
C SER A 266 45.62 -11.59 -12.51
N TYR A 267 45.59 -12.87 -12.11
CA TYR A 267 44.76 -13.40 -11.04
C TYR A 267 45.32 -12.94 -9.68
N THR A 268 44.95 -11.74 -9.24
CA THR A 268 45.23 -11.25 -7.88
C THR A 268 43.99 -11.47 -7.01
N SER A 269 44.16 -12.35 -6.02
CA SER A 269 43.22 -12.58 -4.92
C SER A 269 43.11 -11.33 -4.06
N SER A 270 42.16 -10.47 -4.40
CA SER A 270 41.79 -9.31 -3.59
C SER A 270 40.28 -9.30 -3.40
N VAL A 271 39.86 -8.89 -2.19
CA VAL A 271 38.48 -8.74 -1.76
C VAL A 271 37.69 -8.10 -2.89
N ARG A 272 36.75 -8.84 -3.47
CA ARG A 272 35.98 -8.45 -4.65
C ARG A 272 35.19 -7.18 -4.31
N THR A 273 35.75 -6.01 -4.54
CA THR A 273 35.00 -4.76 -4.52
C THR A 273 34.00 -4.89 -5.68
N VAL A 274 32.73 -5.06 -5.34
CA VAL A 274 31.66 -5.19 -6.33
C VAL A 274 31.73 -3.94 -7.20
N THR A 275 32.10 -4.10 -8.47
CA THR A 275 32.18 -2.97 -9.41
C THR A 275 30.84 -2.23 -9.42
N ALA A 276 30.84 -0.89 -9.46
CA ALA A 276 29.59 -0.09 -9.36
C ALA A 276 28.56 -0.47 -10.44
N ARG A 277 29.02 -1.07 -11.55
CA ARG A 277 28.17 -1.68 -12.59
C ARG A 277 27.38 -2.89 -12.14
N GLN A 278 27.98 -3.80 -11.37
CA GLN A 278 27.29 -4.97 -10.83
C GLN A 278 26.22 -4.54 -9.82
N ALA A 279 26.56 -3.56 -8.97
CA ALA A 279 25.61 -2.92 -8.06
C ALA A 279 24.45 -2.25 -8.82
N TYR A 280 24.73 -1.45 -9.85
CA TYR A 280 23.70 -0.79 -10.66
C TYR A 280 22.78 -1.79 -11.38
N ARG A 281 23.30 -2.87 -11.98
CA ARG A 281 22.47 -3.89 -12.64
C ARG A 281 21.52 -4.56 -11.66
N ARG A 282 21.95 -4.82 -10.42
CA ARG A 282 21.11 -5.36 -9.34
C ARG A 282 20.04 -4.34 -8.94
N ILE A 283 20.44 -3.10 -8.63
CA ILE A 283 19.53 -2.02 -8.22
C ILE A 283 18.46 -1.80 -9.30
N ARG A 284 18.84 -1.76 -10.58
CA ARG A 284 17.91 -1.61 -11.70
C ARG A 284 16.84 -2.71 -11.73
N ARG A 285 17.20 -3.96 -11.42
CA ARG A 285 16.22 -5.06 -11.33
C ARG A 285 15.27 -4.86 -10.16
N VAL A 286 15.78 -4.55 -8.97
CA VAL A 286 14.97 -4.32 -7.77
C VAL A 286 14.02 -3.14 -7.97
N LEU A 287 14.53 -2.02 -8.49
CA LEU A 287 13.75 -0.82 -8.78
C LEU A 287 12.68 -1.10 -9.85
N LYS A 288 12.99 -1.83 -10.93
CA LYS A 288 11.99 -2.24 -11.93
C LYS A 288 10.88 -3.13 -11.35
N LEU A 289 11.17 -3.91 -10.31
CA LEU A 289 10.17 -4.73 -9.63
C LEU A 289 9.32 -3.92 -8.63
N GLN A 290 9.93 -2.95 -7.95
CA GLN A 290 9.33 -2.20 -6.84
C GLN A 290 8.82 -0.80 -7.20
N TRP A 291 9.08 -0.25 -8.39
CA TRP A 291 8.74 1.14 -8.72
C TRP A 291 7.24 1.45 -8.55
N ARG A 292 6.36 0.51 -8.88
CA ARG A 292 4.91 0.62 -8.64
C ARG A 292 4.59 0.79 -7.17
N GLY A 293 5.25 0.01 -6.32
CA GLY A 293 5.14 0.10 -4.87
C GLY A 293 5.67 1.42 -4.32
N VAL A 294 6.83 1.85 -4.80
CA VAL A 294 7.44 3.14 -4.42
C VAL A 294 6.55 4.31 -4.82
N ALA A 295 6.00 4.30 -6.04
CA ALA A 295 5.09 5.34 -6.52
C ALA A 295 3.84 5.43 -5.63
N LEU A 296 3.22 4.29 -5.32
CA LEU A 296 2.04 4.27 -4.45
C LEU A 296 2.36 4.81 -3.06
N VAL A 297 3.49 4.40 -2.47
CA VAL A 297 3.92 4.88 -1.15
C VAL A 297 4.15 6.39 -1.14
N LEU A 298 4.77 6.95 -2.18
CA LEU A 298 4.96 8.40 -2.29
C LEU A 298 3.64 9.17 -2.40
N ILE A 299 2.68 8.67 -3.18
CA ILE A 299 1.33 9.25 -3.28
C ILE A 299 0.67 9.26 -1.90
N ILE A 300 0.74 8.13 -1.18
CA ILE A 300 0.10 7.98 0.12
C ILE A 300 0.74 8.87 1.18
N ILE A 301 2.07 8.93 1.24
CA ILE A 301 2.79 9.83 2.15
C ILE A 301 2.41 11.29 1.86
N GLY A 302 2.36 11.68 0.57
CA GLY A 302 1.93 13.01 0.15
C GLY A 302 0.51 13.34 0.64
N ASN A 303 -0.44 12.43 0.41
CA ASN A 303 -1.81 12.57 0.88
C ASN A 303 -1.89 12.69 2.40
N VAL A 304 -1.21 11.82 3.15
CA VAL A 304 -1.22 11.81 4.62
C VAL A 304 -0.66 13.10 5.20
N ILE A 305 0.45 13.61 4.65
CA ILE A 305 1.03 14.89 5.08
C ILE A 305 0.05 16.04 4.79
N PHE A 306 -0.54 16.07 3.60
CA PHE A 306 -1.53 17.06 3.22
C PHE A 306 -2.74 17.04 4.18
N PHE A 307 -3.32 15.85 4.41
CA PHE A 307 -4.46 15.67 5.30
C PHE A 307 -4.13 16.09 6.73
N ALA A 308 -2.99 15.66 7.27
CA ALA A 308 -2.59 16.01 8.62
C ALA A 308 -2.41 17.51 8.79
N VAL A 309 -1.73 18.19 7.86
CA VAL A 309 -1.55 19.65 7.91
C VAL A 309 -2.89 20.38 7.86
N VAL A 310 -3.79 19.96 6.97
CA VAL A 310 -5.10 20.59 6.84
C VAL A 310 -5.94 20.36 8.09
N PHE A 311 -6.10 19.13 8.56
CA PHE A 311 -6.91 18.82 9.74
C PHE A 311 -6.34 19.43 11.03
N ILE A 312 -5.02 19.49 11.20
CA ILE A 312 -4.41 20.18 12.34
C ILE A 312 -4.73 21.68 12.29
N LYS A 313 -4.64 22.31 11.11
CA LYS A 313 -5.02 23.73 10.95
C LYS A 313 -6.50 23.96 11.23
N ILE A 314 -7.38 23.09 10.75
CA ILE A 314 -8.82 23.15 11.00
C ILE A 314 -9.09 23.04 12.50
N ASN A 315 -8.52 22.03 13.16
CA ASN A 315 -8.69 21.83 14.60
C ASN A 315 -8.17 23.03 15.41
N ASN A 316 -7.03 23.61 15.06
CA ASN A 316 -6.49 24.78 15.74
C ASN A 316 -7.37 26.03 15.59
N LYS A 317 -8.06 26.19 14.45
CA LYS A 317 -8.99 27.32 14.21
C LYS A 317 -10.40 27.10 14.77
N THR A 318 -10.81 25.84 14.91
CA THR A 318 -12.18 25.47 15.35
C THR A 318 -12.25 25.05 16.81
N ASN A 319 -11.12 24.94 17.51
CA ASN A 319 -11.10 24.78 18.95
C ASN A 319 -11.74 25.98 19.65
N LEU A 320 -12.55 25.72 20.68
CA LEU A 320 -13.23 26.72 21.49
C LEU A 320 -12.23 27.44 22.42
N THR A 321 -11.42 28.33 21.86
CA THR A 321 -10.52 29.24 22.60
C THR A 321 -11.05 30.68 22.52
N PRO A 322 -10.72 31.55 23.49
CA PRO A 322 -11.11 32.95 23.46
C PRO A 322 -10.72 33.65 22.14
N ASP A 323 -9.47 33.45 21.68
CA ASP A 323 -8.96 34.03 20.43
C ASP A 323 -9.75 33.59 19.18
N ASN A 324 -10.19 32.33 19.14
CA ASN A 324 -10.98 31.82 18.02
C ASN A 324 -12.42 32.31 18.09
N LEU A 325 -12.98 32.49 19.29
CA LEU A 325 -14.28 33.10 19.48
C LEU A 325 -14.30 34.56 19.01
N GLU A 326 -13.25 35.33 19.33
CA GLU A 326 -13.06 36.70 18.83
C GLU A 326 -12.99 36.72 17.30
N ARG A 327 -12.24 35.79 16.69
CA ARG A 327 -12.19 35.64 15.23
C ARG A 327 -13.54 35.26 14.61
N ALA A 328 -14.36 34.50 15.32
CA ALA A 328 -15.68 34.08 14.87
C ALA A 328 -16.76 35.15 15.05
N GLN A 329 -16.51 36.17 15.88
CA GLN A 329 -17.50 37.18 16.25
C GLN A 329 -18.17 37.88 15.05
N PRO A 330 -17.47 38.28 13.97
CA PRO A 330 -18.13 38.91 12.82
C PRO A 330 -19.15 37.99 12.15
N TRP A 331 -18.84 36.69 12.04
CA TRP A 331 -19.74 35.68 11.48
C TRP A 331 -20.94 35.44 12.40
N LEU A 332 -20.70 35.30 13.71
CA LEU A 332 -21.76 35.11 14.70
C LEU A 332 -22.73 36.30 14.73
N LEU A 333 -22.21 37.54 14.71
CA LEU A 333 -23.03 38.75 14.67
C LEU A 333 -23.85 38.87 13.38
N CYS A 334 -23.28 38.43 12.24
CA CYS A 334 -24.02 38.35 11.00
C CYS A 334 -25.21 37.38 11.11
N LEU A 335 -25.02 36.20 11.71
CA LEU A 335 -26.12 35.25 11.89
C LEU A 335 -27.23 35.81 12.78
N ILE A 336 -26.90 36.62 13.80
CA ILE A 336 -27.89 37.31 14.63
C ILE A 336 -28.66 38.35 13.81
N SER A 337 -27.95 39.20 13.06
CA SER A 337 -28.58 40.31 12.33
C SER A 337 -29.47 39.84 11.18
N THR A 338 -29.12 38.71 10.57
CA THR A 338 -29.90 38.10 9.48
C THR A 338 -30.91 37.05 9.96
N LYS A 339 -31.04 36.85 11.28
CA LYS A 339 -31.90 35.81 11.88
C LYS A 339 -31.62 34.40 11.33
N GLY A 340 -30.36 34.09 11.08
CA GLY A 340 -29.90 32.78 10.63
C GLY A 340 -29.83 32.58 9.12
N ASP A 341 -29.80 33.65 8.30
CA ASP A 341 -29.53 33.50 6.86
C ASP A 341 -28.04 33.17 6.62
N VAL A 342 -27.78 31.88 6.44
CA VAL A 342 -26.43 31.33 6.21
C VAL A 342 -25.78 31.91 4.95
N LYS A 343 -26.54 32.13 3.88
CA LYS A 343 -25.98 32.54 2.57
C LYS A 343 -25.34 33.93 2.64
N GLN A 344 -25.93 34.84 3.42
CA GLN A 344 -25.40 36.19 3.62
C GLN A 344 -24.12 36.20 4.46
N CYS A 345 -23.99 35.25 5.39
CA CYS A 345 -22.89 35.20 6.36
C CYS A 345 -21.76 34.24 5.97
N GLN A 346 -21.94 33.41 4.93
CA GLN A 346 -20.99 32.39 4.50
C GLN A 346 -19.59 32.95 4.21
N ASN A 347 -19.49 34.14 3.62
CA ASN A 347 -18.19 34.77 3.32
C ASN A 347 -17.34 35.02 4.58
N LEU A 348 -17.99 35.27 5.72
CA LEU A 348 -17.32 35.49 7.01
C LEU A 348 -16.88 34.17 7.66
N ALA A 349 -17.53 33.05 7.33
CA ALA A 349 -17.18 31.72 7.86
C ALA A 349 -15.80 31.24 7.38
N HIS A 350 -15.32 31.72 6.22
CA HIS A 350 -13.98 31.40 5.70
C HIS A 350 -12.83 31.82 6.63
N ALA A 351 -13.03 32.82 7.49
CA ALA A 351 -12.02 33.22 8.46
C ALA A 351 -11.80 32.16 9.56
N ILE A 352 -12.83 31.34 9.82
CA ILE A 352 -12.91 30.38 10.93
C ILE A 352 -12.60 28.97 10.43
N GLY A 353 -13.22 28.57 9.31
CA GLY A 353 -13.14 27.23 8.77
C GLY A 353 -12.13 27.05 7.63
N PRO A 354 -11.87 25.80 7.22
CA PRO A 354 -11.31 25.52 5.90
C PRO A 354 -12.31 25.93 4.81
N ASN A 355 -11.82 26.28 3.63
CA ASN A 355 -12.68 26.51 2.48
C ASN A 355 -13.40 25.22 2.07
N GLU A 356 -14.60 25.37 1.50
CA GLU A 356 -15.37 24.25 0.93
C GLU A 356 -14.54 23.43 -0.07
N ASP A 357 -13.81 24.10 -0.97
CA ASP A 357 -12.94 23.44 -1.95
C ASP A 357 -11.88 22.56 -1.30
N THR A 358 -11.36 22.98 -0.15
CA THR A 358 -10.37 22.20 0.60
C THR A 358 -11.01 20.94 1.14
N ILE A 359 -12.22 21.02 1.70
CA ILE A 359 -12.96 19.85 2.21
C ILE A 359 -13.25 18.89 1.06
N LEU A 360 -13.74 19.40 -0.07
CA LEU A 360 -14.02 18.58 -1.25
C LEU A 360 -12.77 17.90 -1.79
N ALA A 361 -11.65 18.63 -1.89
CA ALA A 361 -10.38 18.08 -2.31
C ALA A 361 -9.89 16.96 -1.36
N LEU A 362 -10.04 17.12 -0.05
CA LEU A 362 -9.72 16.08 0.94
C LEU A 362 -10.53 14.80 0.68
N LEU A 363 -11.86 14.94 0.53
CA LEU A 363 -12.77 13.80 0.34
C LEU A 363 -12.49 13.07 -0.99
N ILE A 364 -12.24 13.80 -2.07
CA ILE A 364 -11.90 13.23 -3.38
C ILE A 364 -10.52 12.55 -3.35
N LEU A 365 -9.50 13.18 -2.77
CA LEU A 365 -8.17 12.59 -2.68
C LEU A 365 -8.17 11.30 -1.86
N LEU A 366 -8.99 11.27 -0.81
CA LEU A 366 -9.11 10.12 0.09
C LEU A 366 -9.80 8.93 -0.60
N SER A 367 -10.84 9.17 -1.39
CA SER A 367 -11.54 8.14 -2.19
C SER A 367 -10.77 7.72 -3.45
N LEU A 368 -9.84 8.54 -3.95
CA LEU A 368 -8.97 8.16 -5.07
C LEU A 368 -7.80 7.24 -4.67
N VAL A 369 -7.58 7.00 -3.37
CA VAL A 369 -6.50 6.13 -2.90
C VAL A 369 -6.62 4.72 -3.46
N GLY A 370 -7.82 4.11 -3.44
CA GLY A 370 -8.03 2.79 -4.04
C GLY A 370 -7.87 2.77 -5.55
N PHE A 371 -8.18 3.89 -6.23
CA PHE A 371 -7.99 4.01 -7.67
C PHE A 371 -6.49 3.94 -8.04
N TRP A 372 -5.64 4.69 -7.32
CA TRP A 372 -4.19 4.61 -7.50
C TRP A 372 -3.63 3.22 -7.19
N ASN A 373 -4.14 2.56 -6.16
CA ASN A 373 -3.78 1.19 -5.83
C ASN A 373 -4.11 0.22 -6.98
N PHE A 374 -5.30 0.36 -7.57
CA PHE A 374 -5.68 -0.42 -8.75
C PHE A 374 -4.75 -0.16 -9.93
N ILE A 375 -4.55 1.10 -10.33
CA ILE A 375 -3.68 1.43 -11.48
C ILE A 375 -2.27 0.89 -11.31
N LEU A 376 -1.71 1.01 -10.11
CA LEU A 376 -0.31 0.63 -9.88
C LEU A 376 -0.13 -0.87 -9.72
N PHE A 377 -1.09 -1.60 -9.14
CA PHE A 377 -0.94 -3.04 -8.88
C PHE A 377 -1.70 -3.95 -9.85
N ALA A 378 -2.72 -3.46 -10.55
CA ALA A 378 -3.33 -4.21 -11.64
C ALA A 378 -2.29 -4.40 -12.75
N ARG A 379 -2.10 -5.65 -13.16
CA ARG A 379 -1.19 -6.03 -14.24
C ARG A 379 -1.99 -6.60 -15.40
N PRO A 380 -1.62 -6.30 -16.66
CA PRO A 380 -2.25 -6.95 -17.82
C PRO A 380 -2.28 -8.48 -17.73
N GLY A 381 -1.23 -9.08 -17.15
CA GLY A 381 -1.15 -10.53 -16.91
C GLY A 381 -2.25 -11.08 -15.99
N MET A 382 -2.80 -10.28 -15.07
CA MET A 382 -3.92 -10.72 -14.23
C MET A 382 -5.19 -10.93 -15.06
N PHE A 383 -5.46 -10.04 -16.02
CA PHE A 383 -6.61 -10.17 -16.92
C PHE A 383 -6.47 -11.37 -17.85
N LEU A 384 -5.26 -11.62 -18.37
CA LEU A 384 -4.96 -12.85 -19.13
C LEU A 384 -5.15 -14.11 -18.27
N GLY A 385 -4.73 -14.08 -17.01
CA GLY A 385 -4.93 -15.17 -16.07
C GLY A 385 -6.41 -15.45 -15.79
N TRP A 386 -7.23 -14.40 -15.67
CA TRP A 386 -8.69 -14.55 -15.57
C TRP A 386 -9.30 -15.12 -16.86
N ALA A 387 -8.88 -14.65 -18.04
CA ALA A 387 -9.34 -15.19 -19.32
C ALA A 387 -8.98 -16.67 -19.47
N GLU A 388 -7.74 -17.07 -19.12
CA GLU A 388 -7.30 -18.47 -19.09
C GLU A 388 -8.14 -19.29 -18.10
N PHE A 389 -8.38 -18.77 -16.89
CA PHE A 389 -9.17 -19.43 -15.86
C PHE A 389 -10.61 -19.69 -16.32
N PHE A 390 -11.27 -18.69 -16.91
CA PHE A 390 -12.63 -18.85 -17.43
C PHE A 390 -12.66 -19.75 -18.67
N ASN A 391 -11.67 -19.68 -19.55
CA ASN A 391 -11.59 -20.56 -20.72
C ASN A 391 -11.41 -22.03 -20.34
N ILE A 392 -10.61 -22.35 -19.32
CA ILE A 392 -10.44 -23.72 -18.80
C ILE A 392 -11.73 -24.22 -18.11
N LYS A 393 -12.48 -23.31 -17.47
CA LYS A 393 -13.68 -23.68 -16.71
C LYS A 393 -14.94 -23.77 -17.60
N VAL A 394 -14.98 -23.01 -18.70
CA VAL A 394 -16.08 -22.99 -19.67
C VAL A 394 -15.81 -23.98 -20.82
N GLY A 395 -14.55 -24.19 -21.19
CA GLY A 395 -14.13 -25.21 -22.16
C GLY A 395 -13.86 -26.55 -21.47
N GLN A 396 -14.81 -27.48 -21.54
CA GLN A 396 -14.54 -28.90 -21.29
C GLN A 396 -13.56 -29.45 -22.34
N ASN A 397 -12.26 -29.21 -22.18
CA ASN A 397 -11.27 -29.99 -22.88
C ASN A 397 -10.65 -30.96 -21.88
N HIS A 398 -11.22 -32.18 -21.85
CA HIS A 398 -10.58 -33.38 -21.35
C HIS A 398 -9.32 -33.68 -22.17
N GLU A 399 -8.27 -32.86 -22.07
CA GLU A 399 -6.95 -33.37 -22.38
C GLU A 399 -6.46 -34.14 -21.16
N PHE A 400 -6.53 -35.47 -21.27
CA PHE A 400 -5.86 -36.41 -20.40
C PHE A 400 -4.34 -36.23 -20.54
N VAL A 401 -3.82 -35.12 -20.02
CA VAL A 401 -2.41 -35.00 -19.72
C VAL A 401 -2.18 -35.91 -18.52
N SER A 402 -1.55 -37.06 -18.75
CA SER A 402 -1.18 -38.01 -17.71
C SER A 402 -0.52 -37.25 -16.56
N ALA A 403 -0.94 -37.52 -15.33
CA ALA A 403 -0.44 -36.86 -14.13
C ALA A 403 1.10 -36.88 -14.02
N ASP A 404 1.74 -37.84 -14.69
CA ASP A 404 3.20 -37.97 -14.85
C ASP A 404 3.88 -36.82 -15.62
N ALA A 405 3.19 -36.14 -16.54
CA ALA A 405 3.78 -35.03 -17.28
C ALA A 405 3.89 -33.76 -16.42
N ARG A 406 2.95 -33.55 -15.48
CA ARG A 406 3.03 -32.45 -14.49
C ARG A 406 4.08 -32.71 -13.42
N ALA A 407 4.27 -33.96 -12.99
CA ALA A 407 5.28 -34.31 -12.00
C ALA A 407 6.72 -34.08 -12.48
N LYS A 408 6.97 -34.13 -13.80
CA LYS A 408 8.32 -34.01 -14.39
C LYS A 408 8.77 -32.58 -14.72
N THR A 409 7.89 -31.58 -14.62
CA THR A 409 8.28 -30.16 -14.75
C THR A 409 7.84 -29.39 -13.51
N PRO A 410 8.59 -29.49 -12.39
CA PRO A 410 8.43 -28.54 -11.30
C PRO A 410 8.78 -27.14 -11.84
N ASP A 411 7.79 -26.25 -11.88
CA ASP A 411 7.98 -24.85 -12.23
C ASP A 411 8.78 -24.17 -11.11
N THR A 412 10.09 -24.08 -11.30
CA THR A 412 11.08 -23.57 -10.34
C THR A 412 10.79 -22.14 -9.88
N ARG A 413 9.97 -21.38 -10.62
CA ARG A 413 9.55 -20.02 -10.23
C ARG A 413 8.53 -19.98 -9.10
N THR A 414 7.88 -21.10 -8.79
CA THR A 414 6.89 -21.18 -7.69
C THR A 414 7.57 -21.32 -6.32
N TYR A 415 8.80 -21.85 -6.28
CA TYR A 415 9.55 -22.11 -5.06
C TYR A 415 10.66 -21.09 -4.74
N GLU A 416 11.01 -20.20 -5.67
CA GLU A 416 11.99 -19.10 -5.43
C GLU A 416 11.56 -18.09 -4.34
N MET A 417 10.36 -18.22 -3.77
CA MET A 417 9.90 -17.37 -2.66
C MET A 417 9.81 -18.06 -1.29
N LEU A 418 10.22 -19.34 -1.16
CA LEU A 418 10.13 -20.05 0.13
C LEU A 418 11.36 -20.86 0.59
N GLU A 419 12.43 -20.99 -0.20
CA GLU A 419 13.67 -21.65 0.27
C GLU A 419 14.92 -20.79 0.06
N SER A 420 15.54 -20.41 1.18
CA SER A 420 16.96 -20.06 1.26
C SER A 420 17.59 -20.93 2.34
N SER A 421 17.69 -22.23 2.08
CA SER A 421 18.42 -23.18 2.91
C SER A 421 19.34 -24.03 2.02
N GLY A 422 20.64 -23.74 2.08
CA GLY A 422 21.73 -24.64 1.68
C GLY A 422 21.97 -24.79 0.18
N LEU A 423 22.92 -24.03 -0.37
CA LEU A 423 23.50 -24.29 -1.68
C LEU A 423 24.16 -25.68 -1.73
N LYS A 424 23.56 -26.63 -2.45
CA LYS A 424 24.29 -27.63 -3.23
C LYS A 424 23.94 -27.44 -4.71
N SER A 425 24.98 -27.40 -5.54
CA SER A 425 24.88 -27.21 -7.00
C SER A 425 23.99 -28.29 -7.63
N PRO A 426 23.14 -27.95 -8.63
CA PRO A 426 22.35 -28.97 -9.32
C PRO A 426 23.27 -29.80 -10.23
N GLU A 427 23.18 -31.13 -10.09
CA GLU A 427 23.77 -32.07 -11.05
C GLU A 427 23.03 -31.99 -12.41
N PRO A 428 23.73 -32.22 -13.53
CA PRO A 428 23.13 -32.15 -14.84
C PRO A 428 22.19 -33.34 -15.08
N ILE A 429 20.93 -33.04 -15.40
CA ILE A 429 19.90 -34.00 -15.79
C ILE A 429 20.28 -34.60 -17.15
N VAL A 430 20.65 -35.88 -17.18
CA VAL A 430 20.76 -36.70 -18.40
C VAL A 430 19.35 -37.19 -18.77
N ARG A 431 18.95 -37.00 -20.02
CA ARG A 431 17.63 -37.38 -20.56
C ARG A 431 17.82 -38.47 -21.63
N ALA A 432 17.23 -39.65 -21.43
CA ALA A 432 16.36 -40.39 -22.37
C ALA A 432 16.13 -41.86 -21.88
N PRO A 433 14.96 -42.46 -22.16
CA PRO A 433 14.50 -43.71 -21.53
C PRO A 433 14.82 -44.95 -22.39
N SER A 434 14.99 -46.11 -21.75
CA SER A 434 14.92 -47.41 -22.41
C SER A 434 13.98 -48.36 -21.66
N ALA A 435 13.34 -49.21 -22.46
CA ALA A 435 12.07 -49.90 -22.23
C ALA A 435 11.99 -50.78 -20.98
N ALA A 436 10.75 -50.93 -20.50
CA ALA A 436 10.34 -51.76 -19.37
C ALA A 436 10.72 -53.23 -19.57
N ARG A 437 11.20 -53.83 -18.48
CA ARG A 437 11.47 -55.26 -18.30
C ARG A 437 10.18 -56.07 -18.37
N THR A 438 10.22 -57.21 -19.04
CA THR A 438 9.37 -58.37 -18.76
C THR A 438 10.21 -59.49 -18.13
N MET A 439 9.71 -59.95 -16.98
CA MET A 439 9.92 -61.22 -16.28
C MET A 439 11.29 -61.58 -15.68
N SER A 440 11.24 -61.84 -14.37
CA SER A 440 12.20 -62.60 -13.57
C SER A 440 11.88 -64.10 -13.66
N PRO A 441 12.85 -64.98 -13.35
CA PRO A 441 12.71 -65.67 -12.07
C PRO A 441 14.01 -65.81 -11.25
N GLU A 442 13.78 -65.89 -9.94
CA GLU A 442 14.50 -66.65 -8.89
C GLU A 442 15.98 -66.39 -8.57
N GLY A 443 16.22 -66.15 -7.27
CA GLY A 443 17.30 -66.82 -6.53
C GLY A 443 18.48 -65.96 -6.07
N GLY A 444 18.54 -65.70 -4.76
CA GLY A 444 19.77 -65.85 -3.97
C GLY A 444 20.88 -64.79 -4.05
N HIS A 445 20.93 -63.98 -3.00
CA HIS A 445 22.13 -63.70 -2.18
C HIS A 445 23.38 -62.93 -2.72
N TYR A 446 23.75 -61.94 -1.88
CA TYR A 446 25.05 -61.28 -1.63
C TYR A 446 25.53 -60.11 -2.50
N GLY A 447 25.86 -59.03 -1.78
CA GLY A 447 26.46 -57.82 -2.31
C GLY A 447 27.87 -58.03 -2.83
N ARG A 448 28.18 -57.30 -3.91
CA ARG A 448 29.52 -56.91 -4.30
C ARG A 448 29.40 -55.71 -5.25
N GLU A 449 30.30 -54.75 -5.09
CA GLU A 449 30.45 -53.60 -6.01
C GLU A 449 30.52 -54.09 -7.45
N ALA A 450 29.55 -53.68 -8.28
CA ALA A 450 29.52 -54.02 -9.70
C ALA A 450 30.61 -53.22 -10.43
N ARG A 451 31.81 -53.79 -10.54
CA ARG A 451 32.88 -53.27 -11.40
C ARG A 451 32.43 -53.40 -12.85
N TYR A 452 32.19 -52.26 -13.50
CA TYR A 452 31.81 -52.17 -14.91
C TYR A 452 32.88 -52.82 -15.80
N VAL A 453 32.51 -53.88 -16.51
CA VAL A 453 33.37 -54.51 -17.53
C VAL A 453 33.02 -53.90 -18.88
N ARG A 454 33.98 -53.19 -19.46
CA ARG A 454 33.87 -52.57 -20.79
C ARG A 454 34.04 -53.62 -21.90
N PRO A 455 33.16 -53.67 -22.91
CA PRO A 455 33.40 -54.46 -24.12
C PRO A 455 34.60 -53.90 -24.89
N SER A 456 35.43 -54.77 -25.46
CA SER A 456 36.69 -54.46 -26.16
C SER A 456 36.54 -53.62 -27.44
N MET A 457 35.32 -53.21 -27.80
CA MET A 457 35.00 -52.56 -29.07
C MET A 457 34.19 -51.25 -28.95
N SER A 458 34.14 -50.62 -27.76
CA SER A 458 33.49 -49.31 -27.60
C SER A 458 34.47 -48.17 -27.91
N PHE A 459 34.18 -47.37 -28.95
CA PHE A 459 34.99 -46.21 -29.38
C PHE A 459 34.51 -44.87 -28.81
N SER A 460 33.50 -44.86 -27.95
CA SER A 460 32.87 -43.65 -27.42
C SER A 460 32.94 -43.59 -25.90
N SER A 461 34.16 -43.36 -25.37
CA SER A 461 34.37 -42.99 -23.97
C SER A 461 35.30 -41.76 -23.89
N PRO A 462 35.03 -40.77 -23.01
CA PRO A 462 35.89 -39.60 -22.84
C PRO A 462 37.25 -40.02 -22.27
N ARG A 463 38.36 -39.64 -22.93
CA ARG A 463 39.71 -39.82 -22.37
C ARG A 463 40.11 -38.61 -21.52
N PRO A 464 40.78 -38.80 -20.37
CA PRO A 464 41.31 -37.72 -19.56
C PRO A 464 42.40 -36.92 -20.30
N PRO A 465 42.56 -35.62 -20.02
CA PRO A 465 43.43 -34.73 -20.79
C PRO A 465 44.88 -34.84 -20.32
N SER A 466 45.57 -35.90 -20.71
CA SER A 466 47.03 -36.01 -20.51
C SER A 466 47.66 -37.11 -21.36
N ALA A 467 47.37 -37.17 -22.66
CA ALA A 467 48.18 -37.93 -23.61
C ALA A 467 47.81 -37.61 -25.08
N SER A 468 48.38 -36.54 -25.65
CA SER A 468 48.81 -36.51 -27.06
C SER A 468 49.42 -35.14 -27.39
N GLN A 469 50.67 -34.94 -26.96
CA GLN A 469 51.61 -34.20 -27.80
C GLN A 469 51.84 -35.01 -29.08
N ALA A 470 51.94 -34.30 -30.20
CA ALA A 470 52.37 -34.78 -31.52
C ALA A 470 51.49 -35.83 -32.21
N ARG A 471 50.53 -35.37 -33.03
CA ARG A 471 50.23 -35.99 -34.33
C ARG A 471 49.99 -34.90 -35.36
N ASP A 472 50.92 -34.79 -36.30
CA ASP A 472 50.76 -33.98 -37.51
C ASP A 472 49.56 -34.49 -38.31
N TRP A 473 48.74 -33.54 -38.75
CA TRP A 473 47.56 -33.78 -39.57
C TRP A 473 47.99 -33.66 -41.04
N ASP A 474 48.07 -34.80 -41.73
CA ASP A 474 48.42 -34.92 -43.16
C ASP A 474 47.22 -34.76 -44.12
N PRO A 475 47.05 -33.60 -44.79
CA PRO A 475 45.89 -33.25 -45.62
C PRO A 475 45.64 -34.16 -46.83
N GLN A 476 46.54 -35.08 -47.18
CA GLN A 476 46.34 -36.03 -48.28
C GLN A 476 45.48 -37.25 -47.90
N SER A 477 45.25 -37.49 -46.60
CA SER A 477 44.43 -38.63 -46.14
C SER A 477 42.93 -38.35 -46.13
N THR A 478 42.50 -37.14 -46.49
CA THR A 478 41.09 -36.78 -46.64
C THR A 478 40.84 -36.41 -48.10
N PHE A 479 39.87 -37.06 -48.75
CA PHE A 479 39.43 -36.76 -50.12
C PHE A 479 38.70 -35.40 -50.23
N ALA A 480 39.22 -34.36 -49.55
CA ALA A 480 38.70 -33.01 -49.55
C ALA A 480 39.46 -32.17 -50.57
N GLN A 481 38.72 -31.54 -51.49
CA GLN A 481 39.26 -30.61 -52.49
C GLN A 481 39.91 -29.40 -51.80
N SER A 482 41.17 -29.11 -52.10
CA SER A 482 41.87 -27.93 -51.59
C SER A 482 41.48 -26.69 -52.40
N HIS A 483 40.85 -25.71 -51.73
CA HIS A 483 40.63 -24.39 -52.31
C HIS A 483 41.95 -23.60 -52.28
N GLN A 484 42.60 -23.45 -53.44
CA GLN A 484 43.70 -22.51 -53.62
C GLN A 484 43.16 -21.08 -53.74
N HIS A 485 43.55 -20.21 -52.82
CA HIS A 485 43.31 -18.77 -52.88
C HIS A 485 44.36 -18.12 -53.79
N THR A 486 43.93 -17.53 -54.91
CA THR A 486 44.77 -16.68 -55.76
C THR A 486 44.73 -15.23 -55.22
N PRO A 487 45.86 -14.53 -55.05
CA PRO A 487 45.85 -13.11 -54.73
C PRO A 487 45.73 -12.27 -56.02
N SER A 488 44.77 -11.36 -56.04
CA SER A 488 44.65 -10.32 -57.07
C SER A 488 45.61 -9.16 -56.78
N LYS A 489 46.18 -8.64 -57.86
CA LYS A 489 47.16 -7.53 -57.95
C LYS A 489 46.71 -6.23 -57.29
#